data_AF-A0A946VII2-F1
#
_entry.id   AF-A0A946VII2-F1
#
_cell.length_a   1.000
_cell.length_b   1.000
_cell.length_c   1.000
_cell.angle_alpha   90.00
_cell.angle_beta   90.00
_cell.angle_gamma   90.00
#
_symmetry.space_group_name_H-M   'P 1'
#
loop_
_entity.id
_entity.type
_entity.pdbx_description
1 polymer ?
#
loop_
_entity_poly.entity_id
_entity_poly.type
_entity_poly.pdbx_seq_one_letter_code
_entity_poly.pdbx_strand_id
1 'polypeptide(L)'
;GLWMPDVANIRNPRLGQALVADLLARSSVSIHEHCRVAQFAVTGRRVDSVIAQTADGEARYTASNIVLCAGAWSGQLAELTGVDLTVEPVKGQMLLYRFEQAPVKSIVLTQGRYAIPRRDGHLLVGSTLEYQQFDKSPTDAARASLMESAQKLLPLLKGAVPVTQWAGLRPAAPDGVPFIGKLPGYENFYVNAGQFRNGLVLAPASARLLADILLQRQPIVDPTPYLPGDRQGLQKTDL
;
A
#
# COMPACT_ATOMS: atom_id res chain seq x y z
N GLY A 1 -7.86 -9.74 27.27
CA GLY A 1 -7.40 -9.56 25.87
C GLY A 1 -7.01 -10.91 25.30
N LEU A 2 -7.02 -11.06 23.99
CA LEU A 2 -6.54 -12.26 23.29
C LEU A 2 -5.04 -12.12 23.01
N TRP A 3 -4.24 -13.12 23.41
CA TRP A 3 -2.82 -13.16 23.10
C TRP A 3 -2.58 -13.93 21.80
N MET A 4 -1.79 -13.35 20.90
CA MET A 4 -1.46 -13.93 19.60
C MET A 4 0.07 -13.98 19.45
N PRO A 5 0.73 -15.06 19.91
CA PRO A 5 2.19 -15.12 19.97
C PRO A 5 2.87 -15.07 18.60
N ASP A 6 2.18 -15.51 17.54
CA ASP A 6 2.72 -15.59 16.19
C ASP A 6 2.57 -14.30 15.38
N VAL A 7 1.86 -13.29 15.93
CA VAL A 7 1.69 -12.00 15.27
C VAL A 7 2.97 -11.18 15.44
N ALA A 8 3.71 -11.05 14.33
CA ALA A 8 4.94 -10.27 14.25
C ALA A 8 4.75 -8.93 13.53
N ASN A 9 5.79 -8.09 13.58
CA ASN A 9 5.86 -6.86 12.78
C ASN A 9 7.20 -6.73 12.07
N ILE A 10 7.17 -6.18 10.87
CA ILE A 10 8.36 -5.80 10.09
C ILE A 10 8.38 -4.28 9.98
N ARG A 11 9.57 -3.67 9.84
CA ARG A 11 9.71 -2.23 9.64
C ARG A 11 9.67 -1.92 8.15
N ASN A 12 8.53 -1.40 7.68
CA ASN A 12 8.24 -1.23 6.25
C ASN A 12 9.35 -0.50 5.49
N PRO A 13 9.91 0.64 5.97
CA PRO A 13 10.99 1.31 5.25
C PRO A 13 12.23 0.45 5.06
N ARG A 14 12.58 -0.40 6.05
CA ARG A 14 13.74 -1.30 5.94
C ARG A 14 13.49 -2.44 4.96
N LEU A 15 12.27 -2.99 4.93
CA LEU A 15 11.90 -4.00 3.94
C LEU A 15 11.98 -3.40 2.52
N GLY A 16 11.44 -2.20 2.32
CA GLY A 16 11.50 -1.52 1.03
C GLY A 16 12.94 -1.28 0.56
N GLN A 17 13.80 -0.77 1.45
CA GLN A 17 15.23 -0.59 1.16
C GLN A 17 15.93 -1.91 0.80
N ALA A 18 15.66 -2.99 1.53
CA ALA A 18 16.24 -4.31 1.24
C ALA A 18 15.79 -4.85 -0.13
N LEU A 19 14.49 -4.70 -0.47
CA LEU A 19 13.97 -5.11 -1.76
C LEU A 19 14.58 -4.31 -2.92
N VAL A 20 14.70 -2.99 -2.78
CA VAL A 20 15.34 -2.14 -3.80
C VAL A 20 16.81 -2.52 -3.98
N ALA A 21 17.54 -2.74 -2.88
CA ALA A 21 18.93 -3.18 -2.94
C ALA A 21 19.09 -4.54 -3.65
N ASP A 22 18.21 -5.52 -3.38
CA ASP A 22 18.22 -6.82 -4.08
C ASP A 22 17.94 -6.65 -5.58
N LEU A 23 16.97 -5.80 -5.95
CA LEU A 23 16.62 -5.55 -7.34
C LEU A 23 17.75 -4.87 -8.12
N LEU A 24 18.42 -3.87 -7.53
CA LEU A 24 19.56 -3.17 -8.16
C LEU A 24 20.78 -4.07 -8.37
N ALA A 25 20.92 -5.16 -7.59
CA ALA A 25 21.98 -6.13 -7.78
C ALA A 25 21.76 -7.08 -8.99
N ARG A 26 20.57 -7.05 -9.60
CA ARG A 26 20.21 -7.93 -10.73
C ARG A 26 20.38 -7.19 -12.05
N SER A 27 21.27 -7.69 -12.91
CA SER A 27 21.51 -7.10 -14.25
C SER A 27 20.29 -7.11 -15.18
N SER A 28 19.28 -7.93 -14.89
CA SER A 28 18.04 -8.02 -15.66
C SER A 28 16.96 -7.03 -15.22
N VAL A 29 17.21 -6.18 -14.23
CA VAL A 29 16.24 -5.23 -13.67
C VAL A 29 16.76 -3.81 -13.83
N SER A 30 15.91 -2.92 -14.36
CA SER A 30 16.13 -1.48 -14.31
C SER A 30 15.12 -0.83 -13.38
N ILE A 31 15.57 0.18 -12.63
CA ILE A 31 14.70 1.01 -11.78
C ILE A 31 14.86 2.45 -12.25
N HIS A 32 13.72 3.09 -12.56
CA HIS A 32 13.65 4.47 -13.02
C HIS A 32 12.90 5.29 -11.96
N GLU A 33 13.63 5.95 -11.07
CA GLU A 33 13.07 6.89 -10.09
C GLU A 33 12.79 8.25 -10.74
N HIS A 34 11.96 9.06 -10.09
CA HIS A 34 11.54 10.38 -10.61
C HIS A 34 10.92 10.30 -12.02
N CYS A 35 10.32 9.15 -12.34
CA CYS A 35 9.72 8.84 -13.63
C CYS A 35 8.21 8.61 -13.44
N ARG A 36 7.42 9.68 -13.57
CA ARG A 36 5.98 9.63 -13.32
C ARG A 36 5.24 9.22 -14.59
N VAL A 37 4.58 8.07 -14.58
CA VAL A 37 3.69 7.66 -15.68
C VAL A 37 2.59 8.71 -15.88
N ALA A 38 2.42 9.15 -17.13
CA ALA A 38 1.48 10.19 -17.52
C ALA A 38 0.44 9.70 -18.53
N GLN A 39 0.79 8.71 -19.36
CA GLN A 39 -0.11 8.17 -20.39
C GLN A 39 0.28 6.74 -20.78
N PHE A 40 -0.68 6.01 -21.35
CA PHE A 40 -0.46 4.75 -22.05
C PHE A 40 -0.83 4.91 -23.52
N ALA A 41 0.03 4.45 -24.44
CA ALA A 41 -0.32 4.35 -25.86
C ALA A 41 -0.97 2.99 -26.11
N VAL A 42 -2.19 2.99 -26.65
CA VAL A 42 -3.04 1.80 -26.81
C VAL A 42 -3.45 1.62 -28.27
N THR A 43 -3.28 0.40 -28.78
CA THR A 43 -3.81 -0.03 -30.08
C THR A 43 -4.71 -1.24 -29.89
N GLY A 44 -6.01 -1.07 -30.15
CA GLY A 44 -7.01 -2.12 -29.90
C GLY A 44 -7.05 -2.53 -28.43
N ARG A 45 -6.69 -3.79 -28.14
CA ARG A 45 -6.69 -4.37 -26.78
C ARG A 45 -5.29 -4.45 -26.15
N ARG A 46 -4.31 -3.75 -26.71
CA ARG A 46 -2.91 -3.83 -26.28
C ARG A 46 -2.36 -2.47 -25.91
N VAL A 47 -1.66 -2.40 -24.78
CA VAL A 47 -0.82 -1.25 -24.42
C VAL A 47 0.54 -1.45 -25.08
N ASP A 48 0.88 -0.57 -26.01
CA ASP A 48 2.13 -0.64 -26.78
C ASP A 48 3.29 0.04 -26.06
N SER A 49 3.01 1.14 -25.35
CA SER A 49 4.02 1.84 -24.57
C SER A 49 3.45 2.61 -23.37
N VAL A 50 4.31 2.82 -22.38
CA VAL A 50 4.09 3.68 -21.22
C VAL A 50 4.86 4.97 -21.44
N ILE A 51 4.16 6.09 -21.34
CA ILE A 51 4.72 7.44 -21.48
C ILE A 51 4.84 8.03 -20.07
N ALA A 52 6.05 8.45 -19.72
CA ALA A 52 6.36 8.98 -18.40
C ALA A 52 7.05 10.34 -18.49
N GLN A 53 6.75 11.21 -17.52
CA GLN A 53 7.44 12.47 -17.32
C GLN A 53 8.65 12.28 -16.40
N THR A 54 9.77 12.86 -16.82
CA THR A 54 11.06 12.84 -16.12
C THR A 54 11.60 14.26 -16.01
N ALA A 55 12.72 14.44 -15.30
CA ALA A 55 13.42 15.73 -15.25
C ALA A 55 13.91 16.21 -16.63
N ASP A 56 14.23 15.28 -17.53
CA ASP A 56 14.75 15.55 -18.87
C ASP A 56 13.66 15.62 -19.96
N GLY A 57 12.38 15.60 -19.54
CA GLY A 57 11.22 15.63 -20.43
C GLY A 57 10.47 14.30 -20.47
N GLU A 58 9.92 13.96 -21.64
CA GLU A 58 9.12 12.76 -21.84
C GLU A 58 10.01 11.53 -22.15
N ALA A 59 9.76 10.43 -21.46
CA ALA A 59 10.36 9.13 -21.72
C ALA A 59 9.28 8.12 -22.14
N ARG A 60 9.64 7.24 -23.09
CA ARG A 60 8.75 6.18 -23.60
C ARG A 60 9.36 4.81 -23.34
N TYR A 61 8.57 3.92 -22.75
CA TYR A 61 8.96 2.54 -22.45
C TYR A 61 8.03 1.56 -23.14
N THR A 62 8.59 0.53 -23.77
CA THR A 62 7.82 -0.57 -24.37
C THR A 62 8.00 -1.83 -23.55
N ALA A 63 6.97 -2.65 -23.46
CA ALA A 63 7.02 -3.92 -22.74
C ALA A 63 5.99 -4.90 -23.32
N SER A 64 6.30 -6.20 -23.24
CA SER A 64 5.35 -7.24 -23.61
C SER A 64 4.15 -7.28 -22.65
N ASN A 65 4.38 -7.04 -21.35
CA ASN A 65 3.36 -6.99 -20.30
C ASN A 65 3.58 -5.76 -19.42
N ILE A 66 2.50 -5.12 -18.97
CA ILE A 66 2.51 -3.96 -18.06
C ILE A 66 1.71 -4.31 -16.81
N VAL A 67 2.19 -3.94 -15.63
CA VAL A 67 1.51 -4.19 -14.35
C VAL A 67 1.37 -2.89 -13.56
N LEU A 68 0.13 -2.53 -13.20
CA LEU A 68 -0.16 -1.44 -12.26
C LEU A 68 0.05 -1.90 -10.81
N CYS A 69 1.14 -1.41 -10.19
CA CYS A 69 1.47 -1.59 -8.77
C CYS A 69 1.52 -0.25 -8.02
N ALA A 70 0.77 0.75 -8.46
CA ALA A 70 0.87 2.14 -8.02
C ALA A 70 0.09 2.46 -6.71
N GLY A 71 -0.30 1.44 -5.95
CA GLY A 71 -1.02 1.61 -4.69
C GLY A 71 -2.28 2.47 -4.87
N ALA A 72 -2.38 3.55 -4.09
CA ALA A 72 -3.58 4.40 -4.09
C ALA A 72 -3.78 5.18 -5.41
N TRP A 73 -2.75 5.28 -6.25
CA TRP A 73 -2.81 5.93 -7.56
C TRP A 73 -3.20 4.97 -8.69
N SER A 74 -3.37 3.67 -8.41
CA SER A 74 -3.69 2.69 -9.46
C SER A 74 -5.01 2.99 -10.18
N GLY A 75 -6.03 3.51 -9.46
CA GLY A 75 -7.30 3.91 -10.07
C GLY A 75 -7.12 5.02 -11.10
N GLN A 76 -6.45 6.12 -10.72
CA GLN A 76 -6.17 7.24 -11.63
C GLN A 76 -5.35 6.82 -12.85
N LEU A 77 -4.42 5.88 -12.71
CA LEU A 77 -3.62 5.38 -13.83
C LEU A 77 -4.43 4.46 -14.75
N ALA A 78 -5.34 3.64 -14.21
CA ALA A 78 -6.21 2.78 -15.00
C ALA A 78 -7.21 3.60 -15.83
N GLU A 79 -7.72 4.70 -15.26
CA GLU A 79 -8.65 5.61 -15.92
C GLU A 79 -8.09 6.24 -17.21
N LEU A 80 -6.76 6.45 -17.28
CA LEU A 80 -6.08 6.91 -18.51
C LEU A 80 -6.25 5.95 -19.70
N THR A 81 -6.71 4.73 -19.44
CA THR A 81 -6.96 3.68 -20.44
C THR A 81 -8.45 3.33 -20.57
N GLY A 82 -9.34 4.11 -19.94
CA GLY A 82 -10.78 3.90 -19.91
C GLY A 82 -11.23 2.79 -18.96
N VAL A 83 -10.35 2.26 -18.13
CA VAL A 83 -10.68 1.22 -17.15
C VAL A 83 -11.08 1.87 -15.83
N ASP A 84 -12.31 1.63 -15.39
CA ASP A 84 -12.72 1.95 -14.01
C ASP A 84 -12.12 0.90 -13.06
N LEU A 85 -11.15 1.33 -12.27
CA LEU A 85 -10.53 0.52 -11.22
C LEU A 85 -10.72 1.25 -9.89
N THR A 86 -11.73 0.84 -9.13
CA THR A 86 -12.11 1.48 -7.86
C THR A 86 -11.09 1.21 -6.75
N VAL A 87 -9.94 1.87 -6.79
CA VAL A 87 -8.92 1.88 -5.73
C VAL A 87 -8.80 3.28 -5.16
N GLU A 88 -9.31 3.48 -3.95
CA GLU A 88 -9.40 4.79 -3.32
C GLU A 88 -8.29 5.04 -2.30
N PRO A 89 -7.78 6.28 -2.17
CA PRO A 89 -6.86 6.65 -1.11
C PRO A 89 -7.58 6.85 0.22
N VAL A 90 -7.20 6.06 1.23
CA VAL A 90 -7.64 6.26 2.62
C VAL A 90 -6.47 6.72 3.46
N LYS A 91 -6.50 7.98 3.88
CA LYS A 91 -5.45 8.62 4.68
C LYS A 91 -5.43 8.03 6.09
N GLY A 92 -4.23 7.72 6.56
CA GLY A 92 -3.97 7.27 7.93
C GLY A 92 -2.78 8.00 8.51
N GLN A 93 -3.02 8.73 9.59
CA GLN A 93 -2.00 9.44 10.35
C GLN A 93 -1.48 8.59 11.51
N MET A 94 -0.20 8.81 11.83
CA MET A 94 0.57 8.02 12.78
C MET A 94 1.40 8.93 13.67
N LEU A 95 1.68 8.49 14.89
CA LEU A 95 2.66 9.08 15.80
C LEU A 95 3.83 8.11 16.03
N LEU A 96 5.03 8.67 16.16
CA LEU A 96 6.23 7.95 16.59
C LEU A 96 6.68 8.50 17.93
N TYR A 97 6.87 7.63 18.90
CA TYR A 97 7.54 7.95 20.16
C TYR A 97 8.92 7.30 20.18
N ARG A 98 9.82 7.86 20.99
CA ARG A 98 11.16 7.31 21.22
C ARG A 98 11.41 7.12 22.70
N PHE A 99 11.95 5.96 23.04
CA PHE A 99 12.41 5.57 24.36
C PHE A 99 13.82 4.98 24.24
N GLU A 100 14.49 4.78 25.39
CA GLU A 100 15.71 3.96 25.43
C GLU A 100 15.41 2.52 25.03
N GLN A 101 14.33 1.97 25.60
CA GLN A 101 13.76 0.66 25.24
C GLN A 101 12.25 0.82 25.06
N ALA A 102 11.67 0.11 24.08
CA ALA A 102 10.23 0.20 23.84
C ALA A 102 9.47 -0.27 25.09
N PRO A 103 8.45 0.47 25.55
CA PRO A 103 7.78 0.21 26.83
C PRO A 103 6.88 -1.03 26.83
N VAL A 104 6.67 -1.62 25.65
CA VAL A 104 5.95 -2.88 25.46
C VAL A 104 6.76 -3.78 24.52
N LYS A 105 6.65 -5.10 24.70
CA LYS A 105 7.39 -6.10 23.90
C LYS A 105 6.62 -6.61 22.69
N SER A 106 5.30 -6.41 22.68
CA SER A 106 4.38 -6.93 21.68
C SER A 106 3.47 -5.83 21.13
N ILE A 107 2.88 -6.09 19.96
CA ILE A 107 1.85 -5.20 19.41
C ILE A 107 0.66 -5.19 20.37
N VAL A 108 0.17 -4.01 20.71
CA VAL A 108 -1.07 -3.84 21.47
C VAL A 108 -2.11 -3.28 20.51
N LEU A 109 -3.27 -3.94 20.40
CA LEU A 109 -4.39 -3.53 19.54
C LEU A 109 -5.66 -3.43 20.39
N THR A 110 -6.36 -2.30 20.33
CA THR A 110 -7.69 -2.13 20.93
C THR A 110 -8.53 -1.24 20.05
N GLN A 111 -9.79 -1.61 19.79
CA GLN A 111 -10.77 -0.76 19.09
C GLN A 111 -10.21 -0.05 17.83
N GLY A 112 -9.48 -0.78 16.98
CA GLY A 112 -8.89 -0.25 15.75
C GLY A 112 -7.63 0.61 15.91
N ARG A 113 -7.18 0.88 17.14
CA ARG A 113 -5.93 1.59 17.46
C ARG A 113 -4.85 0.62 17.93
N TYR A 114 -3.61 0.88 17.55
CA TYR A 114 -2.49 0.02 17.88
C TYR A 114 -1.24 0.77 18.31
N ALA A 115 -0.44 0.10 19.15
CA ALA A 115 0.91 0.47 19.50
C ALA A 115 1.86 -0.66 19.04
N ILE A 116 2.83 -0.34 18.18
CA ILE A 116 3.77 -1.30 17.60
C ILE A 116 5.18 -0.97 18.11
N PRO A 117 5.76 -1.77 19.00
CA PRO A 117 7.11 -1.56 19.48
C PRO A 117 8.15 -1.97 18.45
N ARG A 118 9.28 -1.26 18.45
CA ARG A 118 10.47 -1.59 17.65
C ARG A 118 11.64 -1.87 18.58
N ARG A 119 12.57 -2.71 18.12
CA ARG A 119 13.77 -3.10 18.88
C ARG A 119 14.74 -1.95 19.16
N ASP A 120 14.65 -0.86 18.42
CA ASP A 120 15.50 0.33 18.57
C ASP A 120 14.86 1.43 19.44
N GLY A 121 13.91 1.06 20.30
CA GLY A 121 13.28 1.98 21.25
C GLY A 121 12.14 2.84 20.67
N HIS A 122 11.82 2.71 19.38
CA HIS A 122 10.66 3.38 18.81
C HIS A 122 9.34 2.66 19.14
N LEU A 123 8.28 3.45 19.31
CA LEU A 123 6.91 2.97 19.45
C LEU A 123 6.02 3.72 18.45
N LEU A 124 5.44 3.00 17.49
CA LEU A 124 4.46 3.59 16.58
C LEU A 124 3.08 3.52 17.22
N VAL A 125 2.31 4.60 17.17
CA VAL A 125 0.90 4.61 17.55
C VAL A 125 0.06 5.09 16.38
N GLY A 126 -1.00 4.34 16.08
CA GLY A 126 -1.88 4.69 14.99
C GLY A 126 -3.19 3.94 14.97
N SER A 127 -4.04 4.19 13.98
CA SER A 127 -3.94 5.32 13.03
C SER A 127 -5.29 5.98 12.88
N THR A 128 -5.35 7.19 12.34
CA THR A 128 -6.62 7.73 11.81
C THR A 128 -7.07 6.96 10.57
N LEU A 129 -8.32 7.22 10.17
CA LEU A 129 -8.95 6.75 8.93
C LEU A 129 -9.74 7.93 8.35
N GLU A 130 -9.28 8.47 7.24
CA GLU A 130 -9.76 9.73 6.68
C GLU A 130 -9.90 9.62 5.16
N TYR A 131 -11.04 10.05 4.61
CA TYR A 131 -11.28 10.16 3.17
C TYR A 131 -10.98 11.59 2.71
N GLN A 132 -9.72 11.85 2.39
CA GLN A 132 -9.22 13.19 2.02
C GLN A 132 -8.50 13.16 0.67
N GLN A 133 -8.98 12.30 -0.24
CA GLN A 133 -8.34 12.08 -1.53
C GLN A 133 -6.84 11.78 -1.34
N PHE A 134 -5.97 12.45 -2.08
CA PHE A 134 -4.51 12.24 -2.02
C PHE A 134 -3.77 13.15 -1.03
N ASP A 135 -4.48 13.90 -0.17
CA ASP A 135 -3.82 14.73 0.84
C ASP A 135 -3.11 13.88 1.90
N LYS A 136 -1.81 14.12 2.06
CA LYS A 136 -0.95 13.46 3.05
C LYS A 136 -0.49 14.38 4.17
N SER A 137 -1.04 15.59 4.26
CA SER A 137 -0.62 16.58 5.25
C SER A 137 -1.09 16.16 6.65
N PRO A 138 -0.20 16.06 7.65
CA PRO A 138 -0.62 15.78 9.02
C PRO A 138 -1.42 16.96 9.59
N THR A 139 -2.33 16.68 10.53
CA THR A 139 -3.14 17.71 11.20
C THR A 139 -2.97 17.68 12.71
N ASP A 140 -3.08 18.83 13.36
CA ASP A 140 -3.01 18.95 14.82
C ASP A 140 -4.18 18.25 15.52
N ALA A 141 -5.37 18.29 14.90
CA ALA A 141 -6.53 17.56 15.38
C ALA A 141 -6.28 16.03 15.43
N ALA A 142 -5.68 15.47 14.38
CA ALA A 142 -5.31 14.06 14.36
C ALA A 142 -4.20 13.75 15.37
N ARG A 143 -3.22 14.67 15.54
CA ARG A 143 -2.18 14.55 16.56
C ARG A 143 -2.79 14.43 17.95
N ALA A 144 -3.67 15.33 18.32
CA ALA A 144 -4.35 15.33 19.61
C ALA A 144 -5.17 14.05 19.84
N SER A 145 -5.98 13.65 18.86
CA SER A 145 -6.77 12.41 18.91
C SER A 145 -5.91 11.15 19.05
N LEU A 146 -4.78 11.08 18.34
CA LEU A 146 -3.84 9.97 18.43
C LEU A 146 -3.10 9.95 19.77
N MET A 147 -2.74 11.11 20.32
CA MET A 147 -2.14 11.20 21.66
C MET A 147 -3.11 10.73 22.75
N GLU A 148 -4.38 11.14 22.66
CA GLU A 148 -5.41 10.67 23.59
C GLU A 148 -5.60 9.15 23.48
N SER A 149 -5.69 8.63 22.25
CA SER A 149 -5.78 7.18 21.99
C SER A 149 -4.55 6.43 22.51
N ALA A 150 -3.35 7.01 22.35
CA ALA A 150 -2.10 6.45 22.85
C ALA A 150 -2.13 6.32 24.38
N GLN A 151 -2.58 7.35 25.09
CA GLN A 151 -2.69 7.35 26.55
C GLN A 151 -3.73 6.35 27.06
N LYS A 152 -4.87 6.22 26.37
CA LYS A 152 -5.88 5.20 26.68
C LYS A 152 -5.33 3.78 26.47
N LEU A 153 -4.53 3.58 25.42
CA LEU A 153 -3.92 2.29 25.11
C LEU A 153 -2.78 1.91 26.07
N LEU A 154 -1.93 2.89 26.39
CA LEU A 154 -0.75 2.74 27.25
C LEU A 154 -0.66 3.98 28.16
N PRO A 155 -1.17 3.91 29.41
CA PRO A 155 -1.19 5.05 30.34
C PRO A 155 0.19 5.68 30.60
N LEU A 156 1.28 4.92 30.43
CA LEU A 156 2.66 5.41 30.51
C LEU A 156 3.00 6.48 29.47
N LEU A 157 2.20 6.61 28.40
CA LEU A 157 2.37 7.66 27.38
C LEU A 157 1.80 9.01 27.83
N LYS A 158 1.23 9.11 29.03
CA LYS A 158 0.80 10.38 29.61
C LYS A 158 2.02 11.31 29.78
N GLY A 159 1.97 12.48 29.14
CA GLY A 159 3.07 13.45 29.14
C GLY A 159 4.21 13.11 28.16
N ALA A 160 4.18 11.95 27.49
CA ALA A 160 5.15 11.63 26.44
C ALA A 160 4.87 12.47 25.19
N VAL A 161 5.93 13.00 24.57
CA VAL A 161 5.85 13.78 23.34
C VAL A 161 6.29 12.92 22.16
N PRO A 162 5.49 12.80 21.09
CA PRO A 162 5.90 12.05 19.91
C PRO A 162 6.97 12.85 19.13
N VAL A 163 8.02 12.15 18.72
CA VAL A 163 9.16 12.69 17.96
C VAL A 163 8.84 12.92 16.49
N THR A 164 7.80 12.28 15.96
CA THR A 164 7.38 12.43 14.56
C THR A 164 5.89 12.14 14.40
N GLN A 165 5.28 12.82 13.43
CA GLN A 165 3.95 12.52 12.91
C GLN A 165 4.01 12.46 11.39
N TRP A 166 3.26 11.55 10.78
CA TRP A 166 3.15 11.47 9.32
C TRP A 166 1.79 10.91 8.91
N ALA A 167 1.45 11.03 7.63
CA ALA A 167 0.31 10.36 7.02
C ALA A 167 0.75 9.48 5.85
N GLY A 168 0.02 8.39 5.63
CA GLY A 168 0.11 7.56 4.42
C GLY A 168 -1.27 7.33 3.83
N LEU A 169 -1.32 6.96 2.55
CA LEU A 169 -2.56 6.64 1.84
C LEU A 169 -2.65 5.13 1.65
N ARG A 170 -3.67 4.51 2.21
CA ARG A 170 -3.96 3.09 2.00
C ARG A 170 -4.76 2.94 0.70
N PRO A 171 -4.41 2.00 -0.18
CA PRO A 171 -5.19 1.72 -1.37
C PRO A 171 -6.39 0.83 -1.01
N ALA A 172 -7.57 1.41 -0.82
CA ALA A 172 -8.78 0.66 -0.54
C ALA A 172 -9.42 0.18 -1.84
N ALA A 173 -9.49 -1.13 -2.05
CA ALA A 173 -10.35 -1.73 -3.06
C ALA A 173 -11.73 -2.07 -2.45
N PRO A 174 -12.75 -2.33 -3.29
CA PRO A 174 -14.06 -2.72 -2.83
C PRO A 174 -14.01 -4.00 -2.00
N ASP A 175 -14.91 -4.11 -1.02
CA ASP A 175 -15.04 -5.26 -0.12
C ASP A 175 -13.75 -5.66 0.64
N GLY A 176 -12.73 -4.79 0.63
CA GLY A 176 -11.41 -5.07 1.20
C GLY A 176 -10.59 -6.12 0.42
N VAL A 177 -10.98 -6.48 -0.81
CA VAL A 177 -10.32 -7.50 -1.62
C VAL A 177 -9.47 -6.84 -2.72
N PRO A 178 -8.15 -7.10 -2.80
CA PRO A 178 -7.30 -6.47 -3.81
C PRO A 178 -7.64 -6.94 -5.23
N PHE A 179 -7.26 -6.14 -6.21
CA PHE A 179 -7.28 -6.50 -7.63
C PHE A 179 -5.93 -7.11 -8.00
N ILE A 180 -5.93 -8.37 -8.43
CA ILE A 180 -4.74 -9.12 -8.85
C ILE A 180 -5.09 -9.89 -10.14
N GLY A 181 -4.61 -9.41 -11.27
CA GLY A 181 -4.87 -10.07 -12.56
C GLY A 181 -4.86 -9.12 -13.75
N LYS A 182 -5.31 -9.63 -14.89
CA LYS A 182 -5.39 -8.88 -16.14
C LYS A 182 -6.58 -7.91 -16.10
N LEU A 183 -6.38 -6.67 -16.55
CA LEU A 183 -7.45 -5.69 -16.64
C LEU A 183 -8.45 -6.05 -17.76
N PRO A 184 -9.76 -5.80 -17.58
CA PRO A 184 -10.77 -6.12 -18.58
C PRO A 184 -10.51 -5.37 -19.89
N GLY A 185 -10.75 -6.03 -21.02
CA GLY A 185 -10.54 -5.44 -22.34
C GLY A 185 -9.08 -5.43 -22.84
N TYR A 186 -8.10 -5.79 -21.99
CA TYR A 186 -6.68 -5.81 -22.37
C TYR A 186 -6.11 -7.23 -22.51
N GLU A 187 -5.10 -7.37 -23.37
CA GLU A 187 -4.34 -8.60 -23.56
C GLU A 187 -3.07 -8.65 -22.72
N ASN A 188 -2.47 -7.49 -22.42
CA ASN A 188 -1.16 -7.39 -21.79
C ASN A 188 -1.05 -6.41 -20.62
N PHE A 189 -2.19 -5.95 -20.09
CA PHE A 189 -2.23 -4.97 -19.00
C PHE A 189 -2.83 -5.58 -17.75
N TYR A 190 -2.11 -5.50 -16.63
CA TYR A 190 -2.42 -6.19 -15.38
C TYR A 190 -2.40 -5.20 -14.20
N VAL A 191 -2.92 -5.64 -13.06
CA VAL A 191 -2.93 -4.88 -11.80
C VAL A 191 -2.59 -5.78 -10.61
N ASN A 192 -1.92 -5.20 -9.61
CA ASN A 192 -1.77 -5.75 -8.26
C ASN A 192 -1.84 -4.59 -7.25
N ALA A 193 -3.07 -4.22 -6.88
CA ALA A 193 -3.34 -3.05 -6.04
C ALA A 193 -4.59 -3.27 -5.17
N GLY A 194 -4.82 -2.38 -4.19
CA GLY A 194 -6.02 -2.43 -3.36
C GLY A 194 -5.88 -3.20 -2.04
N GLN A 195 -4.66 -3.47 -1.58
CA GLN A 195 -4.40 -4.30 -0.39
C GLN A 195 -4.71 -3.58 0.95
N PHE A 196 -5.22 -2.35 0.91
CA PHE A 196 -5.62 -1.53 2.06
C PHE A 196 -4.66 -1.59 3.26
N ARG A 197 -5.02 -2.32 4.32
CA ARG A 197 -4.25 -2.46 5.58
C ARG A 197 -3.28 -3.65 5.57
N ASN A 198 -3.37 -4.52 4.57
CA ASN A 198 -2.72 -5.83 4.55
C ASN A 198 -1.60 -5.94 3.51
N GLY A 199 -1.26 -4.86 2.80
CA GLY A 199 -0.25 -4.88 1.72
C GLY A 199 1.11 -5.45 2.13
N LEU A 200 1.57 -5.21 3.35
CA LEU A 200 2.84 -5.77 3.83
C LEU A 200 2.78 -7.29 4.02
N VAL A 201 1.69 -7.79 4.63
CA VAL A 201 1.51 -9.21 4.95
C VAL A 201 1.22 -10.00 3.68
N LEU A 202 0.43 -9.42 2.76
CA LEU A 202 0.02 -10.07 1.52
C LEU A 202 1.08 -9.99 0.42
N ALA A 203 2.08 -9.11 0.50
CA ALA A 203 3.02 -8.85 -0.59
C ALA A 203 3.66 -10.13 -1.20
N PRO A 204 4.16 -11.11 -0.41
CA PRO A 204 4.73 -12.32 -1.00
C PRO A 204 3.71 -13.17 -1.76
N ALA A 205 2.52 -13.36 -1.18
CA ALA A 205 1.47 -14.18 -1.77
C ALA A 205 0.83 -13.49 -2.99
N SER A 206 0.59 -12.17 -2.94
CA SER A 206 0.03 -11.42 -4.06
C SER A 206 0.99 -11.33 -5.23
N ALA A 207 2.29 -11.14 -4.97
CA ALA A 207 3.32 -11.16 -6.00
C ALA A 207 3.43 -12.54 -6.65
N ARG A 208 3.38 -13.62 -5.85
CA ARG A 208 3.38 -14.99 -6.37
C ARG A 208 2.16 -15.29 -7.23
N LEU A 209 0.97 -14.94 -6.76
CA LEU A 209 -0.28 -15.12 -7.51
C LEU A 209 -0.21 -14.43 -8.88
N LEU A 210 0.19 -13.15 -8.91
CA LEU A 210 0.33 -12.44 -10.18
C LEU A 210 1.40 -13.07 -11.08
N ALA A 211 2.54 -13.50 -10.53
CA ALA A 211 3.59 -14.15 -11.30
C ALA A 211 3.11 -15.46 -11.93
N ASP A 212 2.32 -16.26 -11.20
CA ASP A 212 1.73 -17.48 -11.73
C ASP A 212 0.76 -17.16 -12.88
N ILE A 213 -0.06 -16.11 -12.75
CA ILE A 213 -0.94 -15.62 -13.84
C ILE A 213 -0.14 -15.19 -15.07
N LEU A 214 0.86 -14.32 -14.89
CA LEU A 214 1.69 -13.79 -15.99
C LEU A 214 2.45 -14.89 -16.73
N LEU A 215 2.91 -15.90 -16.01
CA LEU A 215 3.71 -17.00 -16.54
C LEU A 215 2.87 -18.23 -16.93
N GLN A 216 1.54 -18.10 -16.88
CA GLN A 216 0.59 -19.18 -17.22
C GLN A 216 0.85 -20.48 -16.43
N ARG A 217 1.19 -20.34 -15.14
CA ARG A 217 1.38 -21.46 -14.21
C ARG A 217 0.09 -21.73 -13.45
N GLN A 218 0.01 -22.90 -12.81
CA GLN A 218 -1.03 -23.15 -11.83
C GLN A 218 -0.92 -22.11 -10.69
N PRO A 219 -1.97 -21.32 -10.43
CA PRO A 219 -1.95 -20.33 -9.36
C PRO A 219 -1.80 -20.97 -7.98
N ILE A 220 -1.05 -20.31 -7.08
CA ILE A 220 -0.89 -20.74 -5.68
C ILE A 220 -2.23 -20.85 -4.90
N VAL A 221 -3.24 -20.10 -5.31
CA VAL A 221 -4.62 -20.11 -4.80
C VAL A 221 -5.58 -19.78 -5.94
N ASP A 222 -6.88 -20.07 -5.79
CA ASP A 222 -7.90 -19.66 -6.77
C ASP A 222 -7.83 -18.13 -7.02
N PRO A 223 -7.54 -17.68 -8.26
CA PRO A 223 -7.41 -16.26 -8.57
C PRO A 223 -8.75 -15.55 -8.67
N THR A 224 -9.86 -16.28 -8.86
CA THR A 224 -11.18 -15.73 -9.20
C THR A 224 -11.63 -14.59 -8.27
N PRO A 225 -11.48 -14.68 -6.93
CA PRO A 225 -11.89 -13.61 -6.02
C PRO A 225 -11.11 -12.31 -6.18
N TYR A 226 -9.94 -12.32 -6.83
CA TYR A 226 -9.05 -11.18 -6.97
C TYR A 226 -9.05 -10.58 -8.38
N LEU A 227 -9.68 -11.25 -9.36
CA LEU A 227 -9.65 -10.79 -10.73
C LEU A 227 -10.33 -9.41 -10.87
N PRO A 228 -9.77 -8.51 -11.70
CA PRO A 228 -10.46 -7.29 -12.11
C PRO A 228 -11.77 -7.62 -12.86
N GLY A 229 -12.89 -7.12 -12.33
CA GLY A 229 -14.24 -7.20 -12.89
C GLY A 229 -15.11 -6.14 -12.22
N ASP A 230 -16.41 -6.10 -12.54
CA ASP A 230 -17.36 -5.12 -11.99
C ASP A 230 -17.59 -5.38 -10.48
N ARG A 231 -16.67 -4.88 -9.65
CA ARG A 231 -16.77 -4.88 -8.18
C ARG A 231 -17.05 -3.45 -7.75
N GLN A 232 -18.28 -3.18 -7.32
CA GLN A 232 -18.70 -1.85 -6.87
C GLN A 232 -18.03 -1.50 -5.53
N GLY A 233 -17.55 -0.25 -5.39
CA GLY A 233 -16.82 0.28 -4.23
C GLY A 233 -17.42 0.02 -2.84
N LEU A 234 -16.57 0.09 -1.80
CA LEU A 234 -16.99 -0.01 -0.40
C LEU A 234 -18.08 1.02 -0.07
N GLN A 235 -19.16 0.58 0.59
CA GLN A 235 -20.13 1.51 1.16
C GLN A 235 -19.52 2.16 2.41
N LYS A 236 -19.76 3.47 2.59
CA LYS A 236 -19.23 4.28 3.72
C LYS A 236 -19.60 3.73 5.11
N THR A 237 -20.52 2.77 5.19
CA THR A 237 -21.07 2.18 6.42
C THR A 237 -20.30 0.97 6.93
N ASP A 238 -19.29 0.46 6.21
CA ASP A 238 -18.52 -0.73 6.60
C ASP A 238 -17.26 -0.42 7.45
N LEU A 239 -17.24 0.73 8.14
CA LEU A 239 -16.11 1.27 8.90
C LEU A 239 -16.37 1.44 10.40
#